data_AF-A0A382ADN9-F1
#
_entry.id   AF-A0A382ADN9-F1
#
_cell.length_a   1.000
_cell.length_b   1.000
_cell.length_c   1.000
_cell.angle_alpha   90.00
_cell.angle_beta   90.00
_cell.angle_gamma   90.00
#
_symmetry.space_group_name_H-M   'P 1'
#
loop_
_entity.id
_entity.type
_entity.pdbx_description
1 polymer ?
#
loop_
_entity_poly.entity_id
_entity_poly.type
_entity_poly.pdbx_seq_one_letter_code
_entity_poly.pdbx_strand_id
1 'polypeptide(L)'
;MRIYFHINCLGWFLMCLSTPAADVPVFEKEILPIFRGKCGKCHGGETRKGGLSLASMSGIRHGGESEEPVVGKGLKDSLLWEMIATREMPPKGKPRLTKTETALIRRWIETGAESSSSAVVIKKKINQHDVLPIVLLRCTACHGPQEQMGGLDLRTPEAMHKGGKSGPALVAGKPVSSRMIQRIESQACPPRGMLLKYFVQRPSSAEVRTLREWIAAGAPEEPVVADVATTKPDYLVTDEERKHWAFQSPKAVLAGHSVDGFIAEKLKVKGLSFSPEADRTILIRRAYLDLTGLPPSLDELDTWSASDDSQWYPKMIDRLLASPHYGERWGRYWLDLAGYADSEGGVSADPVRQVAWKYRDYVIESFNKDKPYDRFLLEQIAGDELVDYATAPEVTDTMVDNLVATGFLRMGIDQTGSRTMNFVPERLGVISDAIKVLGSGVMGLTLECARCHSHKYDPIPQRDFYRLKAVFQGAFDEHDWLSFKTRTLNVATPQKLEIIKSANPPLEKKLKALEARLKKASDAVRLELLRQHYPQQSEADRVATLTALRRADNTR
;
A
#
# COMPACT_ATOMS: atom_id res chain seq x y z
N MET A 1 30.65 -86.08 -60.34
CA MET A 1 31.72 -86.66 -59.50
C MET A 1 31.89 -85.77 -58.29
N ARG A 2 31.81 -86.36 -57.08
CA ARG A 2 31.92 -85.67 -55.78
C ARG A 2 33.20 -84.82 -55.71
N ILE A 3 33.16 -83.74 -54.92
CA ILE A 3 34.08 -83.43 -53.79
C ILE A 3 34.16 -81.90 -53.54
N TYR A 4 33.78 -81.51 -52.31
CA TYR A 4 34.22 -80.40 -51.41
C TYR A 4 34.49 -78.99 -52.01
N PHE A 5 34.12 -77.87 -51.38
CA PHE A 5 34.54 -77.40 -50.04
C PHE A 5 33.68 -76.18 -49.62
N HIS A 6 33.58 -75.97 -48.31
CA HIS A 6 32.98 -74.83 -47.61
C HIS A 6 33.49 -73.45 -48.04
N ILE A 7 32.65 -72.41 -47.88
CA ILE A 7 33.00 -71.10 -47.30
C ILE A 7 31.74 -70.40 -46.74
N ASN A 8 31.90 -69.87 -45.52
CA ASN A 8 30.96 -69.06 -44.74
C ASN A 8 30.52 -67.76 -45.45
N CYS A 9 29.25 -67.38 -45.28
CA CYS A 9 28.85 -65.97 -45.25
C CYS A 9 27.70 -65.77 -44.26
N LEU A 10 27.94 -64.92 -43.26
CA LEU A 10 27.00 -64.47 -42.24
C LEU A 10 25.78 -63.78 -42.89
N GLY A 11 24.58 -64.27 -42.59
CA GLY A 11 23.33 -63.55 -42.80
C GLY A 11 22.72 -63.17 -41.44
N TRP A 12 22.87 -61.91 -41.04
CA TRP A 12 22.15 -61.35 -39.90
C TRP A 12 20.67 -61.16 -40.27
N PHE A 13 19.81 -61.94 -39.62
CA PHE A 13 18.36 -61.77 -39.63
C PHE A 13 17.99 -60.68 -38.62
N LEU A 14 17.66 -59.47 -39.10
CA LEU A 14 17.02 -58.45 -38.27
C LEU A 14 15.53 -58.79 -38.11
N MET A 15 15.16 -59.33 -36.94
CA MET A 15 13.77 -59.36 -36.48
C MET A 15 13.34 -57.92 -36.12
N CYS A 16 12.47 -57.31 -36.94
CA CYS A 16 11.73 -56.13 -36.54
C CYS A 16 10.72 -56.50 -35.45
N LEU A 17 11.08 -56.26 -34.20
CA LEU A 17 10.13 -56.17 -33.09
C LEU A 17 9.46 -54.79 -33.16
N SER A 18 8.21 -54.74 -33.63
CA SER A 18 7.34 -53.57 -33.49
C SER A 18 7.08 -53.34 -32.00
N THR A 19 7.72 -52.32 -31.42
CA THR A 19 7.35 -51.81 -30.10
C THR A 19 5.93 -51.25 -30.15
N PRO A 20 5.05 -51.56 -29.19
CA PRO A 20 3.74 -50.92 -29.14
C PRO A 20 3.93 -49.41 -28.96
N ALA A 21 3.23 -48.60 -29.76
CA ALA A 21 3.18 -47.17 -29.58
C ALA A 21 2.68 -46.89 -28.16
N ALA A 22 3.52 -46.32 -27.32
CA ALA A 22 3.14 -46.01 -25.95
C ALA A 22 2.03 -44.94 -25.98
N ASP A 23 0.88 -45.21 -25.37
CA ASP A 23 -0.26 -44.29 -25.34
C ASP A 23 0.15 -42.87 -24.90
N VAL A 24 -0.42 -41.86 -25.56
CA VAL A 24 -0.25 -40.44 -25.22
C VAL A 24 -1.06 -40.17 -23.94
N PRO A 25 -0.45 -39.62 -22.86
CA PRO A 25 -1.20 -39.32 -21.65
C PRO A 25 -2.28 -38.25 -21.89
N VAL A 26 -3.48 -38.44 -21.34
CA VAL A 26 -4.59 -37.48 -21.43
C VAL A 26 -4.81 -36.82 -20.09
N PHE A 27 -5.10 -35.52 -20.08
CA PHE A 27 -5.19 -34.74 -18.84
C PHE A 27 -6.14 -35.36 -17.81
N GLU A 28 -7.41 -35.59 -18.16
CA GLU A 28 -8.43 -36.01 -17.20
C GLU A 28 -8.19 -37.41 -16.63
N LYS A 29 -7.55 -38.29 -17.41
CA LYS A 29 -7.37 -39.70 -17.07
C LYS A 29 -6.06 -39.96 -16.34
N GLU A 30 -4.95 -39.41 -16.83
CA GLU A 30 -3.62 -39.71 -16.29
C GLU A 30 -3.03 -38.59 -15.40
N ILE A 31 -3.38 -37.31 -15.64
CA ILE A 31 -2.71 -36.17 -14.99
C ILE A 31 -3.54 -35.56 -13.85
N LEU A 32 -4.84 -35.40 -14.06
CA LEU A 32 -5.76 -34.80 -13.10
C LEU A 32 -5.77 -35.53 -11.74
N PRO A 33 -5.70 -36.88 -11.65
CA PRO A 33 -5.58 -37.57 -10.36
C PRO A 33 -4.33 -37.15 -9.59
N ILE A 34 -3.20 -36.97 -10.29
CA ILE A 34 -1.93 -36.52 -9.69
C ILE A 34 -2.08 -35.09 -9.17
N PHE A 35 -2.63 -34.18 -9.98
CA PHE A 35 -2.83 -32.79 -9.57
C PHE A 35 -3.80 -32.66 -8.41
N ARG A 36 -4.90 -33.42 -8.38
CA ARG A 36 -5.81 -33.46 -7.23
C ARG A 36 -5.10 -33.90 -5.95
N GLY A 37 -4.29 -34.96 -6.02
CA GLY A 37 -3.59 -35.50 -4.86
C GLY A 37 -2.43 -34.64 -4.34
N LYS A 38 -1.67 -34.01 -5.26
CA LYS A 38 -0.39 -33.34 -4.92
C LYS A 38 -0.48 -31.82 -4.90
N CYS A 39 -1.40 -31.23 -5.66
CA CYS A 39 -1.48 -29.79 -5.89
C CYS A 39 -2.84 -29.19 -5.51
N GLY A 40 -3.91 -29.98 -5.54
CA GLY A 40 -5.31 -29.53 -5.45
C GLY A 40 -5.70 -28.87 -4.14
N LYS A 41 -4.98 -29.14 -3.04
CA LYS A 41 -5.19 -28.43 -1.76
C LYS A 41 -4.86 -26.94 -1.83
N CYS A 42 -3.99 -26.53 -2.75
CA CYS A 42 -3.57 -25.13 -2.92
C CYS A 42 -3.97 -24.54 -4.27
N HIS A 43 -4.10 -25.37 -5.31
CA HIS A 43 -4.41 -24.98 -6.69
C HIS A 43 -5.63 -25.76 -7.23
N GLY A 44 -6.71 -25.78 -6.45
CA GLY A 44 -7.97 -26.49 -6.73
C GLY A 44 -9.15 -25.54 -6.93
N GLY A 45 -10.37 -26.10 -6.88
CA GLY A 45 -11.61 -25.34 -7.13
C GLY A 45 -11.85 -24.21 -6.12
N GLU A 46 -11.80 -24.53 -4.82
CA GLU A 46 -12.09 -23.61 -3.71
C GLU A 46 -10.85 -22.82 -3.22
N THR A 47 -9.65 -23.38 -3.38
CA THR A 47 -8.39 -22.72 -2.99
C THR A 47 -7.50 -22.54 -4.23
N ARG A 48 -7.19 -21.30 -4.59
CA ARG A 48 -6.40 -20.93 -5.78
C ARG A 48 -5.23 -20.01 -5.43
N LYS A 49 -4.17 -20.55 -4.84
CA LYS A 49 -2.97 -19.77 -4.56
C LYS A 49 -2.35 -19.26 -5.87
N GLY A 50 -2.04 -17.95 -5.91
CA GLY A 50 -1.56 -17.27 -7.10
C GLY A 50 -2.58 -17.30 -8.25
N GLY A 51 -3.88 -17.38 -7.96
CA GLY A 51 -4.97 -17.42 -8.95
C GLY A 51 -5.12 -18.74 -9.72
N LEU A 52 -4.14 -19.66 -9.63
CA LEU A 52 -4.05 -20.85 -10.48
C LEU A 52 -4.99 -21.98 -10.03
N SER A 53 -5.69 -22.59 -10.98
CA SER A 53 -6.45 -23.83 -10.80
C SER A 53 -5.94 -24.96 -11.70
N LEU A 54 -5.49 -26.06 -11.09
CA LEU A 54 -5.07 -27.29 -11.76
C LEU A 54 -6.19 -28.35 -11.81
N ALA A 55 -7.42 -27.98 -11.40
CA ALA A 55 -8.56 -28.88 -11.35
C ALA A 55 -9.22 -29.11 -12.72
N SER A 56 -8.85 -28.32 -13.74
CA SER A 56 -9.37 -28.43 -15.10
C SER A 56 -8.36 -27.89 -16.12
N MET A 57 -8.48 -28.28 -17.39
CA MET A 57 -7.66 -27.73 -18.47
C MET A 57 -7.97 -26.27 -18.78
N SER A 58 -9.21 -25.84 -18.54
CA SER A 58 -9.55 -24.42 -18.59
C SER A 58 -8.73 -23.62 -17.59
N GLY A 59 -8.61 -24.08 -16.34
CA GLY A 59 -7.79 -23.43 -15.32
C GLY A 59 -6.30 -23.44 -15.65
N ILE A 60 -5.77 -24.55 -16.19
CA ILE A 60 -4.35 -24.66 -16.61
C ILE A 60 -4.03 -23.70 -17.76
N ARG A 61 -4.96 -23.56 -18.71
CA ARG A 61 -4.79 -22.65 -19.86
C ARG A 61 -5.04 -21.19 -19.51
N HIS A 62 -5.93 -20.91 -18.54
CA HIS A 62 -6.15 -19.55 -18.04
C HIS A 62 -4.95 -19.04 -17.26
N GLY A 63 -4.28 -19.92 -16.51
CA GLY A 63 -3.15 -19.54 -15.69
C GLY A 63 -3.54 -19.05 -14.30
N GLY A 64 -2.60 -18.36 -13.66
CA GLY A 64 -2.78 -17.73 -12.36
C GLY A 64 -3.06 -16.23 -12.47
N GLU A 65 -2.57 -15.46 -11.49
CA GLU A 65 -2.61 -13.98 -11.51
C GLU A 65 -1.91 -13.36 -12.73
N SER A 66 -1.03 -14.10 -13.40
CA SER A 66 -0.41 -13.67 -14.67
C SER A 66 -1.34 -13.77 -15.88
N GLU A 67 -2.46 -14.49 -15.76
CA GLU A 67 -3.37 -14.84 -16.87
C GLU A 67 -2.69 -15.49 -18.09
N GLU A 68 -1.48 -16.03 -17.91
CA GLU A 68 -0.74 -16.77 -18.93
C GLU A 68 -0.86 -18.29 -18.70
N PRO A 69 -1.04 -19.11 -19.76
CA PRO A 69 -1.10 -20.56 -19.63
C PRO A 69 0.13 -21.11 -18.91
N VAL A 70 -0.06 -21.92 -17.86
CA VAL A 70 1.08 -22.51 -17.14
C VAL A 70 1.71 -23.70 -17.88
N VAL A 71 1.06 -24.18 -18.94
CA VAL A 71 1.58 -25.18 -19.88
C VAL A 71 1.68 -24.56 -21.27
N GLY A 72 2.90 -24.43 -21.77
CA GLY A 72 3.21 -23.90 -23.10
C GLY A 72 3.33 -24.99 -24.16
N LYS A 73 3.91 -24.65 -25.33
CA LYS A 73 4.09 -25.58 -26.46
C LYS A 73 5.13 -26.68 -26.22
N GLY A 74 5.92 -26.56 -25.14
CA GLY A 74 6.93 -27.52 -24.72
C GLY A 74 7.45 -27.20 -23.33
N LEU A 75 8.39 -28.01 -22.84
CA LEU A 75 8.88 -27.92 -21.46
C LEU A 75 9.54 -26.57 -21.12
N LYS A 76 10.26 -25.95 -22.07
CA LYS A 76 10.95 -24.68 -21.86
C LYS A 76 9.99 -23.50 -21.71
N ASP A 77 8.79 -23.62 -22.27
CA ASP A 77 7.76 -22.58 -22.25
C ASP A 77 6.64 -22.89 -21.24
N SER A 78 6.86 -23.88 -20.36
CA SER A 78 5.87 -24.34 -19.40
C SER A 78 6.30 -23.99 -17.98
N LEU A 79 5.74 -22.91 -17.43
CA LEU A 79 5.96 -22.51 -16.03
C LEU A 79 5.66 -23.66 -15.06
N LEU A 80 4.62 -24.45 -15.33
CA LEU A 80 4.30 -25.64 -14.54
C LEU A 80 5.47 -26.63 -14.47
N TRP A 81 6.16 -26.84 -15.60
CA TRP A 81 7.29 -27.75 -15.65
C TRP A 81 8.51 -27.18 -14.91
N GLU A 82 8.78 -25.88 -15.07
CA GLU A 82 9.85 -25.20 -14.35
C GLU A 82 9.71 -25.40 -12.84
N MET A 83 8.52 -25.11 -12.28
CA MET A 83 8.25 -25.23 -10.85
C MET A 83 8.36 -26.67 -10.32
N ILE A 84 8.03 -27.67 -11.15
CA ILE A 84 8.19 -29.10 -10.82
C ILE A 84 9.67 -29.50 -10.89
N ALA A 85 10.40 -29.05 -11.91
CA ALA A 85 11.80 -29.40 -12.16
C ALA A 85 12.75 -28.79 -11.12
N THR A 86 12.51 -27.54 -10.71
CA THR A 86 13.25 -26.87 -9.63
C THR A 86 12.88 -27.37 -8.24
N ARG A 87 11.86 -28.25 -8.15
CA ARG A 87 11.32 -28.80 -6.89
C ARG A 87 10.76 -27.75 -5.93
N GLU A 88 10.41 -26.58 -6.45
CA GLU A 88 9.68 -25.56 -5.69
C GLU A 88 8.25 -26.00 -5.42
N MET A 89 7.64 -26.75 -6.36
CA MET A 89 6.31 -27.34 -6.21
C MET A 89 6.34 -28.88 -6.27
N PRO A 90 5.62 -29.58 -5.37
CA PRO A 90 4.94 -29.06 -4.17
C PRO A 90 5.94 -28.57 -3.09
N PRO A 91 5.56 -27.57 -2.27
CA PRO A 91 6.47 -26.95 -1.30
C PRO A 91 6.90 -27.92 -0.19
N LYS A 92 7.97 -27.56 0.53
CA LYS A 92 8.55 -28.38 1.61
C LYS A 92 7.47 -28.72 2.66
N GLY A 93 7.37 -30.01 3.01
CA GLY A 93 6.35 -30.53 3.95
C GLY A 93 5.03 -30.97 3.31
N LYS A 94 4.89 -30.92 1.97
CA LYS A 94 3.72 -31.47 1.24
C LYS A 94 4.07 -32.76 0.48
N PRO A 95 3.06 -33.57 0.08
CA PRO A 95 3.28 -34.80 -0.67
C PRO A 95 4.06 -34.54 -1.97
N ARG A 96 5.25 -35.12 -2.11
CA ARG A 96 6.08 -34.95 -3.30
C ARG A 96 5.56 -35.81 -4.47
N LEU A 97 5.88 -35.35 -5.68
CA LEU A 97 5.75 -36.15 -6.89
C LEU A 97 6.80 -37.27 -6.88
N THR A 98 6.37 -38.48 -7.22
CA THR A 98 7.25 -39.62 -7.48
C THR A 98 7.95 -39.45 -8.83
N LYS A 99 9.06 -40.16 -9.06
CA LYS A 99 9.76 -40.15 -10.36
C LYS A 99 8.83 -40.52 -11.52
N THR A 100 7.92 -41.47 -11.30
CA THR A 100 6.94 -41.92 -12.29
C THR A 100 5.90 -40.84 -12.58
N GLU A 101 5.34 -40.20 -11.55
CA GLU A 101 4.39 -39.09 -11.72
C GLU A 101 5.04 -37.90 -12.45
N THR A 102 6.28 -37.54 -12.10
CA THR A 102 7.03 -36.48 -12.79
C THR A 102 7.30 -36.83 -14.25
N ALA A 103 7.69 -38.07 -14.55
CA ALA A 103 7.90 -38.53 -15.93
C ALA A 103 6.60 -38.50 -16.75
N LEU A 104 5.47 -38.82 -16.13
CA LEU A 104 4.17 -38.80 -16.78
C LEU A 104 3.72 -37.36 -17.11
N ILE A 105 3.87 -36.42 -16.18
CA ILE A 105 3.59 -35.00 -16.40
C ILE A 105 4.50 -34.42 -17.49
N ARG A 106 5.80 -34.77 -17.47
CA ARG A 106 6.76 -34.37 -18.50
C ARG A 106 6.29 -34.80 -19.89
N ARG A 107 5.97 -36.09 -20.03
CA ARG A 107 5.56 -36.69 -21.29
C ARG A 107 4.25 -36.08 -21.80
N TRP A 108 3.29 -35.82 -20.91
CA TRP A 108 2.06 -35.13 -21.25
C TRP A 108 2.31 -33.75 -21.85
N ILE A 109 3.20 -32.95 -21.25
CA ILE A 109 3.56 -31.63 -21.79
C ILE A 109 4.30 -31.76 -23.13
N GLU A 110 5.28 -32.66 -23.23
CA GLU A 110 6.05 -32.90 -24.46
C GLU A 110 5.18 -33.38 -25.63
N THR A 111 4.06 -34.06 -25.34
CA THR A 111 3.11 -34.56 -26.34
C THR A 111 1.94 -33.60 -26.62
N GLY A 112 2.03 -32.35 -26.16
CA GLY A 112 1.07 -31.29 -26.50
C GLY A 112 -0.06 -31.08 -25.49
N ALA A 113 0.06 -31.66 -24.29
CA ALA A 113 -0.87 -31.48 -23.18
C ALA A 113 -2.33 -31.77 -23.56
N GLU A 114 -2.55 -32.96 -24.14
CA GLU A 114 -3.85 -33.39 -24.64
C GLU A 114 -4.91 -33.49 -23.53
N SER A 115 -6.15 -33.15 -23.88
CA SER A 115 -7.30 -33.12 -22.98
C SER A 115 -8.52 -33.68 -23.70
N SER A 116 -9.27 -34.51 -22.98
CA SER A 116 -10.54 -35.07 -23.46
C SER A 116 -11.70 -34.06 -23.39
N SER A 117 -11.53 -32.94 -22.67
CA SER A 117 -12.50 -31.86 -22.65
C SER A 117 -12.10 -30.75 -23.62
N SER A 118 -12.99 -30.44 -24.58
CA SER A 118 -12.88 -29.21 -25.38
C SER A 118 -13.23 -28.02 -24.48
N ALA A 119 -12.31 -27.61 -23.61
CA ALA A 119 -12.49 -26.43 -22.78
C ALA A 119 -12.70 -25.22 -23.70
N VAL A 120 -13.95 -24.78 -23.82
CA VAL A 120 -14.29 -23.48 -24.40
C VAL A 120 -13.71 -22.45 -23.46
N VAL A 121 -12.56 -21.89 -23.82
CA VAL A 121 -12.07 -20.67 -23.18
C VAL A 121 -13.06 -19.60 -23.58
N ILE A 122 -13.99 -19.26 -22.69
CA ILE A 122 -14.80 -18.06 -22.83
C ILE A 122 -13.80 -16.91 -22.78
N LYS A 123 -13.37 -16.43 -23.95
CA LYS A 123 -12.54 -15.22 -24.02
C LYS A 123 -13.38 -14.09 -23.46
N LYS A 124 -12.90 -13.49 -22.37
CA LYS A 124 -13.45 -12.24 -21.85
C LYS A 124 -13.53 -11.24 -23.00
N LYS A 125 -14.70 -10.67 -23.24
CA LYS A 125 -14.86 -9.60 -24.23
C LYS A 125 -14.22 -8.34 -23.64
N ILE A 126 -13.12 -7.90 -24.23
CA ILE A 126 -12.39 -6.72 -23.78
C ILE A 126 -13.23 -5.48 -24.06
N ASN A 127 -13.38 -4.61 -23.06
CA ASN A 127 -14.07 -3.33 -23.17
C ASN A 127 -13.27 -2.19 -22.52
N GLN A 128 -13.88 -1.01 -22.39
CA GLN A 128 -13.23 0.15 -21.80
C GLN A 128 -12.79 -0.06 -20.34
N HIS A 129 -13.43 -0.94 -19.56
CA HIS A 129 -13.02 -1.23 -18.18
C HIS A 129 -11.68 -1.98 -18.09
N ASP A 130 -11.28 -2.69 -19.14
CA ASP A 130 -9.96 -3.35 -19.23
C ASP A 130 -8.86 -2.36 -19.68
N VAL A 131 -9.25 -1.33 -20.43
CA VAL A 131 -8.32 -0.39 -21.07
C VAL A 131 -8.08 0.85 -20.21
N LEU A 132 -9.13 1.44 -19.62
CA LEU A 132 -9.01 2.66 -18.83
C LEU A 132 -7.99 2.54 -17.69
N PRO A 133 -7.90 1.45 -16.92
CA PRO A 133 -6.86 1.32 -15.89
C PRO A 133 -5.44 1.45 -16.45
N ILE A 134 -5.17 0.89 -17.64
CA ILE A 134 -3.87 1.00 -18.32
C ILE A 134 -3.62 2.47 -18.69
N VAL A 135 -4.61 3.13 -19.28
CA VAL A 135 -4.47 4.50 -19.76
C VAL A 135 -4.31 5.50 -18.61
N LEU A 136 -5.12 5.36 -17.56
CA LEU A 136 -5.04 6.15 -16.33
C LEU A 136 -3.69 5.93 -15.61
N LEU A 137 -3.13 4.72 -15.66
CA LEU A 137 -1.85 4.44 -15.01
C LEU A 137 -0.65 4.94 -15.82
N ARG A 138 -0.70 4.83 -17.15
CA ARG A 138 0.47 5.01 -18.03
C ARG A 138 0.51 6.36 -18.74
N CYS A 139 -0.64 7.01 -18.93
CA CYS A 139 -0.76 8.11 -19.91
C CYS A 139 -1.26 9.44 -19.31
N THR A 140 -2.14 9.43 -18.30
CA THR A 140 -2.85 10.65 -17.85
C THR A 140 -1.99 11.64 -17.07
N ALA A 141 -0.80 11.26 -16.62
CA ALA A 141 0.16 12.21 -16.05
C ALA A 141 0.58 13.31 -17.06
N CYS A 142 0.47 13.04 -18.37
CA CYS A 142 0.77 14.02 -19.44
C CYS A 142 -0.41 14.30 -20.38
N HIS A 143 -1.43 13.45 -20.38
CA HIS A 143 -2.60 13.48 -21.28
C HIS A 143 -3.91 13.35 -20.49
N GLY A 144 -4.07 14.16 -19.46
CA GLY A 144 -5.18 14.15 -18.51
C GLY A 144 -5.68 15.55 -18.17
N PRO A 145 -6.19 15.78 -16.94
CA PRO A 145 -6.74 17.08 -16.56
C PRO A 145 -5.63 18.12 -16.29
N GLN A 146 -4.56 17.70 -15.63
CA GLN A 146 -3.47 18.59 -15.22
C GLN A 146 -2.60 19.03 -16.40
N GLU A 147 -2.36 18.12 -17.34
CA GLU A 147 -1.58 18.40 -18.54
C GLU A 147 -2.21 17.71 -19.75
N GLN A 148 -2.32 18.44 -20.86
CA GLN A 148 -2.84 17.94 -22.13
C GLN A 148 -1.79 18.13 -23.21
N MET A 149 -0.65 17.44 -23.09
CA MET A 149 0.42 17.51 -24.07
C MET A 149 -0.12 17.15 -25.47
N GLY A 150 0.12 18.02 -26.45
CA GLY A 150 -0.44 17.85 -27.79
C GLY A 150 -1.95 18.07 -27.89
N GLY A 151 -2.58 18.70 -26.89
CA GLY A 151 -4.03 18.93 -26.83
C GLY A 151 -4.85 17.64 -26.66
N LEU A 152 -4.27 16.62 -26.03
CA LEU A 152 -4.84 15.28 -25.92
C LEU A 152 -5.26 14.99 -24.47
N ASP A 153 -6.51 14.53 -24.31
CA ASP A 153 -7.05 13.95 -23.07
C ASP A 153 -7.39 12.48 -23.34
N LEU A 154 -6.90 11.59 -22.49
CA LEU A 154 -7.07 10.14 -22.61
C LEU A 154 -7.93 9.54 -21.49
N ARG A 155 -8.67 10.34 -20.72
CA ARG A 155 -9.48 9.82 -19.60
C ARG A 155 -10.74 9.08 -20.02
N THR A 156 -11.27 9.33 -21.22
CA THR A 156 -12.48 8.67 -21.72
C THR A 156 -12.31 8.21 -23.17
N PRO A 157 -12.98 7.13 -23.60
CA PRO A 157 -12.92 6.69 -25.00
C PRO A 157 -13.34 7.78 -26.00
N GLU A 158 -14.32 8.62 -25.67
CA GLU A 158 -14.76 9.74 -26.50
C GLU A 158 -13.64 10.77 -26.68
N ALA A 159 -12.90 11.07 -25.62
CA ALA A 159 -11.74 11.95 -25.68
C ALA A 159 -10.59 11.35 -26.50
N MET A 160 -10.37 10.03 -26.40
CA MET A 160 -9.38 9.31 -27.23
C MET A 160 -9.74 9.36 -28.72
N HIS A 161 -11.03 9.25 -29.04
CA HIS A 161 -11.56 9.35 -30.40
C HIS A 161 -11.43 10.76 -30.96
N LYS A 162 -11.78 11.79 -30.16
CA LYS A 162 -11.54 13.20 -30.52
C LYS A 162 -10.06 13.45 -30.80
N GLY A 163 -9.18 12.88 -29.96
CA GLY A 163 -7.74 13.01 -30.07
C GLY A 163 -7.24 14.42 -29.76
N GLY A 164 -6.06 14.74 -30.29
CA GLY A 164 -5.40 16.03 -30.06
C GLY A 164 -5.00 16.73 -31.36
N LYS A 165 -3.99 17.61 -31.27
CA LYS A 165 -3.46 18.40 -32.42
C LYS A 165 -2.97 17.54 -33.59
N SER A 166 -2.69 16.25 -33.37
CA SER A 166 -2.26 15.30 -34.40
C SER A 166 -3.37 14.38 -34.92
N GLY A 167 -4.63 14.71 -34.61
CA GLY A 167 -5.81 13.90 -34.93
C GLY A 167 -6.17 12.89 -33.83
N PRO A 168 -7.07 11.93 -34.13
CA PRO A 168 -7.52 10.89 -33.21
C PRO A 168 -6.35 10.11 -32.59
N ALA A 169 -6.38 9.90 -31.27
CA ALA A 169 -5.43 8.99 -30.63
C ALA A 169 -5.75 7.53 -30.97
N LEU A 170 -7.04 7.27 -31.17
CA LEU A 170 -7.65 5.98 -31.41
C LEU A 170 -8.49 6.00 -32.69
N VAL A 171 -8.33 4.96 -33.53
CA VAL A 171 -9.21 4.69 -34.67
C VAL A 171 -9.82 3.29 -34.49
N ALA A 172 -11.12 3.24 -34.18
CA ALA A 172 -11.85 1.99 -33.96
C ALA A 172 -11.68 1.01 -35.13
N GLY A 173 -11.45 -0.25 -34.80
CA GLY A 173 -11.18 -1.34 -35.75
C GLY A 173 -9.77 -1.32 -36.37
N LYS A 174 -8.96 -0.27 -36.14
CA LYS A 174 -7.67 -0.06 -36.82
C LYS A 174 -6.53 0.19 -35.83
N PRO A 175 -6.07 -0.84 -35.10
CA PRO A 175 -4.99 -0.69 -34.11
C PRO A 175 -3.69 -0.17 -34.72
N VAL A 176 -3.29 -0.67 -35.90
CA VAL A 176 -2.05 -0.25 -36.59
C VAL A 176 -2.10 1.22 -37.03
N SER A 177 -3.29 1.73 -37.38
CA SER A 177 -3.49 3.14 -37.76
C SER A 177 -3.73 4.06 -36.57
N SER A 178 -3.91 3.51 -35.37
CA SER A 178 -4.17 4.29 -34.15
C SER A 178 -2.87 4.91 -33.64
N ARG A 179 -2.85 6.24 -33.55
CA ARG A 179 -1.67 7.02 -33.14
C ARG A 179 -1.12 6.59 -31.78
N MET A 180 -1.98 6.24 -30.82
CA MET A 180 -1.52 5.80 -29.50
C MET A 180 -0.64 4.55 -29.60
N ILE A 181 -1.04 3.56 -30.39
CA ILE A 181 -0.29 2.30 -30.57
C ILE A 181 1.04 2.60 -31.27
N GLN A 182 1.01 3.37 -32.36
CA GLN A 182 2.23 3.76 -33.09
C GLN A 182 3.24 4.47 -32.19
N ARG A 183 2.77 5.37 -31.32
CA ARG A 183 3.62 6.14 -30.39
C ARG A 183 4.17 5.28 -29.25
N ILE A 184 3.40 4.33 -28.74
CA ILE A 184 3.86 3.37 -27.72
C ILE A 184 4.92 2.44 -28.32
N GLU A 185 4.65 1.82 -29.47
CA GLU A 185 5.53 0.84 -30.13
C GLU A 185 6.83 1.48 -30.62
N SER A 186 6.76 2.69 -31.18
CA SER A 186 7.95 3.48 -31.55
C SER A 186 8.70 4.06 -30.35
N GLN A 187 8.21 3.85 -29.13
CA GLN A 187 8.77 4.39 -27.90
C GLN A 187 8.86 5.93 -27.87
N ALA A 188 8.12 6.60 -28.75
CA ALA A 188 8.03 8.05 -28.83
C ALA A 188 7.15 8.63 -27.70
N CYS A 189 6.27 7.82 -27.11
CA CYS A 189 5.43 8.22 -25.98
C CYS A 189 5.28 7.07 -24.96
N PRO A 190 5.61 7.30 -23.66
CA PRO A 190 6.35 8.46 -23.17
C PRO A 190 7.81 8.45 -23.70
N PRO A 191 8.36 9.61 -24.07
CA PRO A 191 9.77 9.72 -24.43
C PRO A 191 10.64 9.50 -23.19
N ARG A 192 11.87 8.99 -23.38
CA ARG A 192 12.74 8.52 -22.29
C ARG A 192 12.97 9.56 -21.19
N GLY A 193 13.12 10.84 -21.55
CA GLY A 193 13.32 11.94 -20.60
C GLY A 193 12.11 12.23 -19.70
N MET A 194 10.90 11.79 -20.07
CA MET A 194 9.68 12.06 -19.30
C MET A 194 9.34 10.96 -18.30
N LEU A 195 9.90 9.75 -18.44
CA LEU A 195 9.59 8.60 -17.57
C LEU A 195 9.87 8.92 -16.09
N LEU A 196 11.04 9.49 -15.79
CA LEU A 196 11.41 9.86 -14.42
C LEU A 196 10.84 11.22 -14.00
N LYS A 197 10.56 12.13 -14.94
CA LYS A 197 9.97 13.44 -14.62
C LYS A 197 8.55 13.28 -14.08
N TYR A 198 7.75 12.45 -14.75
CA TYR A 198 6.34 12.22 -14.39
C TYR A 198 6.13 10.94 -13.57
N PHE A 199 7.20 10.17 -13.31
CA PHE A 199 7.12 8.85 -12.67
C PHE A 199 6.08 7.96 -13.34
N VAL A 200 6.24 7.79 -14.65
CA VAL A 200 5.42 6.90 -15.48
C VAL A 200 6.29 5.85 -16.13
N GLN A 201 5.70 4.70 -16.38
CA GLN A 201 6.35 3.61 -17.12
C GLN A 201 5.65 3.43 -18.46
N ARG A 202 6.36 2.84 -19.41
CA ARG A 202 5.74 2.42 -20.66
C ARG A 202 4.81 1.23 -20.40
N PRO A 203 3.72 1.11 -21.17
CA PRO A 203 2.89 -0.07 -21.10
C PRO A 203 3.69 -1.35 -21.37
N SER A 204 3.40 -2.43 -20.64
CA SER A 204 3.98 -3.75 -20.87
C SER A 204 3.50 -4.34 -22.20
N SER A 205 4.16 -5.40 -22.68
CA SER A 205 3.70 -6.08 -23.91
C SER A 205 2.27 -6.63 -23.76
N ALA A 206 1.87 -7.06 -22.56
CA ALA A 206 0.50 -7.50 -22.27
C ALA A 206 -0.49 -6.33 -22.31
N GLU A 207 -0.15 -5.21 -21.69
CA GLU A 207 -0.99 -4.00 -21.72
C GLU A 207 -1.17 -3.48 -23.16
N VAL A 208 -0.10 -3.48 -23.97
CA VAL A 208 -0.19 -3.11 -25.40
C VAL A 208 -1.07 -4.09 -26.17
N ARG A 209 -1.02 -5.41 -25.88
CA ARG A 209 -1.93 -6.39 -26.49
C ARG A 209 -3.39 -6.08 -26.15
N THR A 210 -3.71 -5.83 -24.87
CA THR A 210 -5.07 -5.46 -24.44
C THR A 210 -5.57 -4.23 -25.17
N LEU A 211 -4.75 -3.18 -25.27
CA LEU A 211 -5.08 -1.99 -26.04
C LEU A 211 -5.36 -2.36 -27.51
N ARG A 212 -4.46 -3.08 -28.18
CA ARG A 212 -4.64 -3.46 -29.60
C ARG A 212 -5.90 -4.28 -29.83
N GLU A 213 -6.20 -5.23 -28.96
CA GLU A 213 -7.39 -6.09 -29.06
C GLU A 213 -8.68 -5.31 -28.86
N TRP A 214 -8.74 -4.42 -27.87
CA TRP A 214 -9.87 -3.51 -27.67
C TRP A 214 -10.12 -2.63 -28.90
N ILE A 215 -9.05 -2.02 -29.43
CA ILE A 215 -9.15 -1.18 -30.63
C ILE A 215 -9.62 -1.99 -31.83
N ALA A 216 -9.06 -3.19 -32.04
CA ALA A 216 -9.47 -4.09 -33.13
C ALA A 216 -10.94 -4.51 -33.03
N ALA A 217 -11.45 -4.69 -31.82
CA ALA A 217 -12.85 -4.99 -31.55
C ALA A 217 -13.79 -3.79 -31.77
N GLY A 218 -13.28 -2.65 -32.23
CA GLY A 218 -14.05 -1.43 -32.46
C GLY A 218 -14.12 -0.51 -31.26
N ALA A 219 -13.24 -0.69 -30.27
CA ALA A 219 -13.24 0.05 -29.00
C ALA A 219 -14.60 -0.01 -28.29
N PRO A 220 -15.15 -1.22 -28.03
CA PRO A 220 -16.48 -1.36 -27.44
C PRO A 220 -16.54 -0.70 -26.06
N GLU A 221 -17.65 0.01 -25.84
CA GLU A 221 -17.96 0.70 -24.60
C GLU A 221 -19.24 0.11 -24.00
N GLU A 222 -19.20 -0.15 -22.71
CA GLU A 222 -20.38 -0.47 -21.91
C GLU A 222 -20.95 0.81 -21.30
N PRO A 223 -22.28 1.04 -21.33
CA PRO A 223 -22.88 2.21 -20.68
C PRO A 223 -22.52 2.26 -19.19
N VAL A 224 -21.78 3.29 -18.78
CA VAL A 224 -21.52 3.55 -17.37
C VAL A 224 -22.65 4.41 -16.83
N VAL A 225 -23.52 3.80 -16.02
CA VAL A 225 -24.51 4.57 -15.25
C VAL A 225 -23.77 5.23 -14.09
N ALA A 226 -23.82 6.56 -14.03
CA ALA A 226 -23.24 7.30 -12.93
C ALA A 226 -23.91 6.87 -11.61
N ASP A 227 -23.12 6.29 -10.71
CA ASP A 227 -23.57 5.93 -9.37
C ASP A 227 -23.57 7.19 -8.50
N VAL A 228 -24.65 7.96 -8.59
CA VAL A 228 -24.86 9.18 -7.80
C VAL A 228 -25.44 8.79 -6.44
N ALA A 229 -24.88 9.32 -5.36
CA ALA A 229 -25.42 9.10 -4.03
C ALA A 229 -26.89 9.59 -3.98
N THR A 230 -27.78 8.74 -3.47
CA THR A 230 -29.19 9.09 -3.30
C THR A 230 -29.68 8.72 -1.91
N THR A 231 -30.84 9.22 -1.53
CA THR A 231 -31.55 8.80 -0.32
C THR A 231 -32.37 7.52 -0.51
N LYS A 232 -32.32 6.90 -1.71
CA LYS A 232 -33.07 5.68 -1.99
C LYS A 232 -32.40 4.47 -1.33
N PRO A 233 -33.18 3.43 -0.99
CA PRO A 233 -32.63 2.18 -0.49
C PRO A 233 -31.57 1.62 -1.44
N ASP A 234 -30.46 1.20 -0.86
CA ASP A 234 -29.33 0.66 -1.58
C ASP A 234 -29.41 -0.87 -1.54
N TYR A 235 -29.33 -1.53 -2.69
CA TYR A 235 -29.43 -2.98 -2.74
C TYR A 235 -28.26 -3.71 -2.08
N LEU A 236 -27.12 -3.03 -1.85
CA LEU A 236 -25.97 -3.58 -1.13
C LEU A 236 -26.00 -3.31 0.38
N VAL A 237 -26.95 -2.48 0.85
CA VAL A 237 -27.08 -2.13 2.27
C VAL A 237 -28.55 -2.13 2.68
N THR A 238 -28.94 -3.16 3.43
CA THR A 238 -30.30 -3.40 3.88
C THR A 238 -30.75 -2.38 4.93
N ASP A 239 -32.07 -2.19 5.06
CA ASP A 239 -32.64 -1.33 6.09
C ASP A 239 -32.38 -1.85 7.52
N GLU A 240 -32.16 -3.15 7.68
CA GLU A 240 -31.82 -3.76 8.97
C GLU A 240 -30.39 -3.40 9.38
N GLU A 241 -29.43 -3.51 8.46
CA GLU A 241 -28.04 -3.09 8.71
C GLU A 241 -27.95 -1.61 9.06
N ARG A 242 -28.74 -0.75 8.39
CA ARG A 242 -28.82 0.68 8.71
C ARG A 242 -29.30 0.94 10.13
N LYS A 243 -30.18 0.10 10.66
CA LYS A 243 -30.73 0.23 12.03
C LYS A 243 -29.79 -0.25 13.12
N HIS A 244 -28.65 -0.86 12.77
CA HIS A 244 -27.66 -1.26 13.76
C HIS A 244 -27.19 -0.03 14.55
N TRP A 245 -27.11 -0.15 15.88
CA TRP A 245 -26.92 0.98 16.79
C TRP A 245 -25.66 1.81 16.48
N ALA A 246 -24.60 1.18 15.97
CA ALA A 246 -23.34 1.86 15.62
C ALA A 246 -23.47 2.82 14.43
N PHE A 247 -24.49 2.66 13.58
CA PHE A 247 -24.77 3.54 12.44
C PHE A 247 -25.95 4.48 12.69
N GLN A 248 -26.40 4.58 13.95
CA GLN A 248 -27.44 5.49 14.38
C GLN A 248 -26.82 6.62 15.19
N SER A 249 -27.28 7.85 14.98
CA SER A 249 -26.84 8.96 15.81
C SER A 249 -27.21 8.69 17.28
N PRO A 250 -26.27 8.85 18.21
CA PRO A 250 -26.57 8.66 19.63
C PRO A 250 -27.60 9.70 20.07
N LYS A 251 -28.58 9.25 20.87
CA LYS A 251 -29.59 10.14 21.46
C LYS A 251 -29.08 10.62 22.80
N ALA A 252 -28.98 11.94 22.97
CA ALA A 252 -28.62 12.54 24.25
C ALA A 252 -29.65 12.12 25.31
N VAL A 253 -29.17 11.52 26.40
CA VAL A 253 -30.03 11.26 27.57
C VAL A 253 -30.09 12.58 28.34
N LEU A 254 -31.27 13.20 28.35
CA LEU A 254 -31.54 14.43 29.08
C LEU A 254 -31.48 14.14 30.59
N ALA A 255 -30.27 14.26 31.16
CA ALA A 255 -29.90 14.11 32.58
C ALA A 255 -29.84 12.68 33.16
N GLY A 256 -28.86 12.45 34.03
CA GLY A 256 -29.07 11.63 35.24
C GLY A 256 -28.24 10.36 35.46
N HIS A 257 -27.38 9.91 34.55
CA HIS A 257 -26.65 8.66 34.77
C HIS A 257 -25.17 8.81 34.43
N SER A 258 -24.31 8.82 35.45
CA SER A 258 -22.88 8.59 35.26
C SER A 258 -22.64 7.20 34.67
N VAL A 259 -21.45 6.97 34.11
CA VAL A 259 -21.03 5.63 33.65
C VAL A 259 -21.22 4.61 34.78
N ASP A 260 -20.88 4.97 36.02
CA ASP A 260 -21.06 4.12 37.19
C ASP A 260 -22.53 3.82 37.48
N GLY A 261 -23.44 4.77 37.25
CA GLY A 261 -24.88 4.55 37.39
C GLY A 261 -25.40 3.47 36.45
N PHE A 262 -24.96 3.50 35.17
CA PHE A 262 -25.30 2.46 34.19
C PHE A 262 -24.74 1.08 34.58
N ILE A 263 -23.50 1.04 35.09
CA ILE A 263 -22.88 -0.20 35.54
C ILE A 263 -23.61 -0.76 36.77
N ALA A 264 -23.90 0.10 37.77
CA ALA A 264 -24.57 -0.28 39.00
C ALA A 264 -25.96 -0.88 38.75
N GLU A 265 -26.73 -0.29 37.84
CA GLU A 265 -28.05 -0.79 37.46
C GLU A 265 -27.96 -2.21 36.89
N LYS A 266 -27.00 -2.45 35.97
CA LYS A 266 -26.79 -3.78 35.38
C LYS A 266 -26.26 -4.80 36.38
N LEU A 267 -25.38 -4.39 37.30
CA LEU A 267 -24.89 -5.27 38.38
C LEU A 267 -26.05 -5.69 39.29
N LYS A 268 -26.90 -4.75 39.71
CA LYS A 268 -28.06 -5.02 40.57
C LYS A 268 -29.02 -6.03 39.95
N VAL A 269 -29.33 -5.88 38.66
CA VAL A 269 -30.17 -6.85 37.92
C VAL A 269 -29.57 -8.25 37.91
N LYS A 270 -28.23 -8.35 37.90
CA LYS A 270 -27.50 -9.63 37.95
C LYS A 270 -27.24 -10.14 39.37
N GLY A 271 -27.74 -9.47 40.41
CA GLY A 271 -27.47 -9.81 41.80
C GLY A 271 -26.01 -9.59 42.21
N LEU A 272 -25.30 -8.70 41.53
CA LEU A 272 -23.91 -8.34 41.78
C LEU A 272 -23.81 -6.94 42.39
N SER A 273 -22.68 -6.66 43.04
CA SER A 273 -22.28 -5.33 43.49
C SER A 273 -20.91 -4.95 42.92
N PHE A 274 -20.49 -3.71 43.10
CA PHE A 274 -19.10 -3.35 42.88
C PHE A 274 -18.18 -4.14 43.82
N SER A 275 -16.94 -4.36 43.37
CA SER A 275 -15.86 -4.81 44.23
C SER A 275 -15.58 -3.76 45.31
N PRO A 276 -15.03 -4.16 46.48
CA PRO A 276 -14.53 -3.21 47.47
C PRO A 276 -13.55 -2.22 46.85
N GLU A 277 -13.57 -1.00 47.36
CA GLU A 277 -12.60 0.03 46.98
C GLU A 277 -11.18 -0.44 47.31
N ALA A 278 -10.22 -0.11 46.44
CA ALA A 278 -8.84 -0.50 46.64
C ALA A 278 -8.18 0.35 47.75
N ASP A 279 -7.11 -0.18 48.35
CA ASP A 279 -6.35 0.57 49.35
C ASP A 279 -5.88 1.92 48.80
N ARG A 280 -5.79 2.92 49.68
CA ARG A 280 -5.47 4.31 49.33
C ARG A 280 -4.20 4.44 48.49
N THR A 281 -3.12 3.75 48.89
CA THR A 281 -1.85 3.72 48.15
C THR A 281 -1.97 3.06 46.78
N ILE A 282 -2.86 2.07 46.62
CA ILE A 282 -3.15 1.46 45.32
C ILE A 282 -3.90 2.46 44.42
N LEU A 283 -4.90 3.18 44.96
CA LEU A 283 -5.64 4.21 44.22
C LEU A 283 -4.72 5.33 43.74
N ILE A 284 -3.84 5.84 44.60
CA ILE A 284 -2.86 6.87 44.26
C ILE A 284 -1.96 6.37 43.12
N ARG A 285 -1.35 5.19 43.28
CA ARG A 285 -0.44 4.63 42.27
C ARG A 285 -1.13 4.41 40.92
N ARG A 286 -2.37 3.89 40.91
CA ARG A 286 -3.15 3.67 39.68
C ARG A 286 -3.45 4.99 38.99
N ALA A 287 -3.98 5.97 39.72
CA ALA A 287 -4.33 7.28 39.16
C ALA A 287 -3.11 7.96 38.51
N TYR A 288 -1.96 7.94 39.17
CA TYR A 288 -0.71 8.48 38.62
C TYR A 288 -0.29 7.74 37.34
N LEU A 289 -0.22 6.41 37.36
CA LEU A 289 0.18 5.63 36.17
C LEU A 289 -0.81 5.76 35.01
N ASP A 290 -2.11 5.83 35.30
CA ASP A 290 -3.15 5.92 34.28
C ASP A 290 -3.17 7.31 33.64
N LEU A 291 -3.13 8.38 34.45
CA LEU A 291 -3.27 9.75 33.97
C LEU A 291 -1.95 10.33 33.42
N THR A 292 -0.82 10.06 34.05
CA THR A 292 0.47 10.67 33.67
C THR A 292 1.48 9.66 33.10
N GLY A 293 1.23 8.35 33.25
CA GLY A 293 2.18 7.32 32.84
C GLY A 293 3.37 7.16 33.77
N LEU A 294 3.43 7.93 34.86
CA LEU A 294 4.54 7.95 35.82
C LEU A 294 4.03 7.50 37.19
N PRO A 295 4.83 6.77 37.99
CA PRO A 295 4.49 6.54 39.39
C PRO A 295 4.57 7.84 40.19
N PRO A 296 3.85 7.97 41.32
CA PRO A 296 3.99 9.11 42.22
C PRO A 296 5.41 9.13 42.81
N SER A 297 5.92 10.33 43.08
CA SER A 297 7.10 10.47 43.96
C SER A 297 6.74 10.07 45.40
N LEU A 298 7.75 9.84 46.24
CA LEU A 298 7.54 9.52 47.66
C LEU A 298 6.80 10.65 48.38
N ASP A 299 7.20 11.91 48.14
CA ASP A 299 6.56 13.08 48.76
C ASP A 299 5.10 13.22 48.34
N GLU A 300 4.76 12.95 47.08
CA GLU A 300 3.37 12.96 46.60
C GLU A 300 2.56 11.81 47.19
N LEU A 301 3.16 10.62 47.29
CA LEU A 301 2.52 9.47 47.91
C LEU A 301 2.18 9.76 49.38
N ASP A 302 3.12 10.32 50.13
CA ASP A 302 2.95 10.69 51.53
C ASP A 302 1.89 11.79 51.68
N THR A 303 1.94 12.81 50.82
CA THR A 303 0.96 13.92 50.80
C THR A 303 -0.47 13.41 50.65
N TRP A 304 -0.73 12.54 49.67
CA TRP A 304 -2.08 12.03 49.43
C TRP A 304 -2.50 10.94 50.42
N SER A 305 -1.54 10.12 50.88
CA SER A 305 -1.81 9.06 51.85
C SER A 305 -2.17 9.60 53.22
N ALA A 306 -1.55 10.71 53.64
CA ALA A 306 -1.77 11.35 54.94
C ALA A 306 -2.84 12.45 54.92
N SER A 307 -3.51 12.70 53.79
CA SER A 307 -4.52 13.76 53.70
C SER A 307 -5.78 13.40 54.49
N ASP A 308 -6.19 14.31 55.39
CA ASP A 308 -7.46 14.21 56.14
C ASP A 308 -8.65 14.83 55.38
N ASP A 309 -8.41 15.38 54.19
CA ASP A 309 -9.47 15.98 53.37
C ASP A 309 -10.35 14.89 52.76
N SER A 310 -11.65 14.94 53.02
CA SER A 310 -12.64 14.05 52.40
C SER A 310 -12.67 14.13 50.86
N GLN A 311 -12.14 15.20 50.27
CA GLN A 311 -12.04 15.43 48.82
C GLN A 311 -10.61 15.20 48.28
N TRP A 312 -9.75 14.50 49.03
CA TRP A 312 -8.37 14.24 48.61
C TRP A 312 -8.26 13.60 47.22
N TYR A 313 -9.13 12.63 46.90
CA TYR A 313 -9.04 11.88 45.64
C TYR A 313 -9.44 12.73 44.43
N PRO A 314 -10.62 13.39 44.38
CA PRO A 314 -10.93 14.33 43.30
C PRO A 314 -9.88 15.43 43.11
N LYS A 315 -9.36 16.03 44.19
CA LYS A 315 -8.31 17.05 44.11
C LYS A 315 -7.00 16.51 43.55
N MET A 316 -6.64 15.27 43.89
CA MET A 316 -5.49 14.59 43.30
C MET A 316 -5.72 14.38 41.80
N ILE A 317 -6.90 13.91 41.40
CA ILE A 317 -7.26 13.73 39.99
C ILE A 317 -7.17 15.06 39.24
N ASP A 318 -7.74 16.15 39.76
CA ASP A 318 -7.66 17.48 39.16
C ASP A 318 -6.19 17.94 39.00
N ARG A 319 -5.34 17.70 40.00
CA ARG A 319 -3.90 17.99 39.92
C ARG A 319 -3.21 17.16 38.85
N LEU A 320 -3.56 15.89 38.70
CA LEU A 320 -2.99 15.00 37.68
C LEU A 320 -3.44 15.39 36.28
N LEU A 321 -4.72 15.74 36.10
CA LEU A 321 -5.26 16.24 34.82
C LEU A 321 -4.63 17.58 34.41
N ALA A 322 -4.33 18.45 35.38
CA ALA A 322 -3.63 19.72 35.13
C ALA A 322 -2.12 19.57 34.90
N SER A 323 -1.55 18.36 35.05
CA SER A 323 -0.12 18.11 34.84
C SER A 323 0.21 18.08 33.35
N PRO A 324 1.34 18.66 32.89
CA PRO A 324 1.76 18.55 31.49
C PRO A 324 1.96 17.09 31.04
N HIS A 325 2.28 16.19 31.98
CA HIS A 325 2.43 14.76 31.73
C HIS A 325 1.11 14.06 31.33
N TYR A 326 -0.05 14.67 31.62
CA TYR A 326 -1.34 14.15 31.17
C TYR A 326 -1.42 14.14 29.64
N GLY A 327 -1.13 15.27 29.00
CA GLY A 327 -1.10 15.39 27.55
C GLY A 327 0.00 14.56 26.89
N GLU A 328 1.16 14.39 27.54
CA GLU A 328 2.21 13.49 27.06
C GLU A 328 1.74 12.02 27.05
N ARG A 329 1.05 11.60 28.12
CA ARG A 329 0.52 10.24 28.28
C ARG A 329 -0.61 9.94 27.32
N TRP A 330 -1.63 10.79 27.28
CA TRP A 330 -2.82 10.59 26.48
C TRP A 330 -2.60 10.92 25.01
N GLY A 331 -1.80 11.94 24.72
CA GLY A 331 -1.38 12.28 23.38
C GLY A 331 -0.65 11.14 22.68
N ARG A 332 0.14 10.34 23.39
CA ARG A 332 0.80 9.15 22.82
C ARG A 332 -0.19 8.16 22.20
N TYR A 333 -1.33 7.89 22.85
CA TYR A 333 -2.35 6.99 22.29
C TYR A 333 -2.94 7.53 20.99
N TRP A 334 -3.19 8.85 20.94
CA TRP A 334 -3.65 9.48 19.71
C TRP A 334 -2.59 9.45 18.61
N LEU A 335 -1.33 9.69 18.96
CA LEU A 335 -0.22 9.64 18.02
C LEU A 335 -0.03 8.23 17.44
N ASP A 336 -0.19 7.19 18.25
CA ASP A 336 -0.21 5.79 17.79
C ASP A 336 -1.34 5.57 16.76
N LEU A 337 -2.55 6.09 17.03
CA LEU A 337 -3.70 6.00 16.12
C LEU A 337 -3.50 6.79 14.82
N ALA A 338 -2.88 7.97 14.91
CA ALA A 338 -2.55 8.79 13.76
C ALA A 338 -1.47 8.16 12.87
N GLY A 339 -0.78 7.12 13.35
CA GLY A 339 0.39 6.54 12.66
C GLY A 339 1.63 7.42 12.77
N TYR A 340 1.73 8.25 13.81
CA TYR A 340 2.86 9.14 14.01
C TYR A 340 4.18 8.38 14.07
N ALA A 341 5.16 8.89 13.33
CA ALA A 341 6.56 8.48 13.43
C ALA A 341 7.43 9.70 13.13
N ASP A 342 8.64 9.74 13.71
CA ASP A 342 9.63 10.77 13.42
C ASP A 342 10.31 10.58 12.04
N SER A 343 10.01 9.50 11.32
CA SER A 343 10.53 9.18 9.99
C SER A 343 9.42 8.75 9.02
N GLU A 344 9.71 8.74 7.72
CA GLU A 344 8.73 8.45 6.68
C GLU A 344 8.41 6.95 6.49
N GLY A 345 9.31 6.06 6.89
CA GLY A 345 9.17 4.62 6.68
C GLY A 345 9.20 4.20 5.20
N GLY A 346 8.90 2.92 4.93
CA GLY A 346 8.68 2.38 3.59
C GLY A 346 9.91 2.23 2.68
N VAL A 347 11.01 2.93 2.95
CA VAL A 347 12.28 2.84 2.22
C VAL A 347 13.46 2.64 3.16
N SER A 348 14.50 1.96 2.71
CA SER A 348 15.69 1.65 3.55
C SER A 348 16.42 2.89 4.08
N ALA A 349 16.25 4.04 3.44
CA ALA A 349 16.84 5.30 3.89
C ALA A 349 16.13 5.91 5.11
N ASP A 350 14.88 5.50 5.37
CA ASP A 350 14.00 5.95 6.45
C ASP A 350 14.20 7.43 6.88
N PRO A 351 13.93 8.38 5.98
CA PRO A 351 14.28 9.78 6.21
C PRO A 351 13.46 10.38 7.35
N VAL A 352 14.13 11.20 8.18
CA VAL A 352 13.51 11.90 9.30
C VAL A 352 12.56 13.01 8.81
N ARG A 353 11.39 13.09 9.42
CA ARG A 353 10.40 14.15 9.24
C ARG A 353 10.78 15.36 10.08
N GLN A 354 11.41 16.35 9.45
CA GLN A 354 12.00 17.51 10.14
C GLN A 354 11.01 18.33 10.99
N VAL A 355 9.72 18.29 10.67
CA VAL A 355 8.68 19.10 11.32
C VAL A 355 7.58 18.27 11.98
N ALA A 356 7.67 16.93 11.98
CA ALA A 356 6.63 16.07 12.55
C ALA A 356 6.39 16.34 14.04
N TRP A 357 7.46 16.68 14.78
CA TRP A 357 7.37 17.06 16.19
C TRP A 357 6.36 18.17 16.48
N LYS A 358 6.08 19.07 15.51
CA LYS A 358 5.04 20.10 15.67
C LYS A 358 3.65 19.49 15.83
N TYR A 359 3.33 18.45 15.06
CA TYR A 359 2.06 17.73 15.18
C TYR A 359 1.98 16.98 16.52
N ARG A 360 3.08 16.32 16.94
CA ARG A 360 3.18 15.72 18.28
C ARG A 360 2.87 16.73 19.37
N ASP A 361 3.51 17.88 19.34
CA ASP A 361 3.37 18.91 20.36
C ASP A 361 1.96 19.53 20.31
N TYR A 362 1.39 19.74 19.12
CA TYR A 362 -0.02 20.15 18.96
C TYR A 362 -1.00 19.18 19.62
N VAL A 363 -0.79 17.86 19.46
CA VAL A 363 -1.64 16.83 20.09
C VAL A 363 -1.50 16.91 21.61
N ILE A 364 -0.28 16.91 22.13
CA ILE A 364 0.00 17.01 23.58
C ILE A 364 -0.64 18.26 24.17
N GLU A 365 -0.47 19.42 23.52
CA GLU A 365 -1.07 20.67 23.96
C GLU A 365 -2.60 20.64 23.87
N SER A 366 -3.19 19.99 22.87
CA SER A 366 -4.65 19.88 22.74
C SER A 366 -5.25 19.11 23.91
N PHE A 367 -4.60 18.04 24.38
CA PHE A 367 -5.02 17.33 25.60
C PHE A 367 -4.82 18.19 26.86
N ASN A 368 -3.67 18.84 27.02
CA ASN A 368 -3.38 19.67 28.20
C ASN A 368 -4.27 20.92 28.32
N LYS A 369 -4.74 21.45 27.19
CA LYS A 369 -5.67 22.59 27.13
C LYS A 369 -7.15 22.18 27.20
N ASP A 370 -7.43 20.88 27.35
CA ASP A 370 -8.79 20.32 27.30
C ASP A 370 -9.57 20.79 26.06
N LYS A 371 -8.92 20.70 24.89
CA LYS A 371 -9.53 21.12 23.63
C LYS A 371 -10.78 20.27 23.36
N PRO A 372 -11.95 20.88 23.06
CA PRO A 372 -13.14 20.12 22.70
C PRO A 372 -12.85 19.11 21.59
N TYR A 373 -13.26 17.86 21.79
CA TYR A 373 -12.91 16.76 20.88
C TYR A 373 -13.40 16.99 19.45
N ASP A 374 -14.59 17.57 19.30
CA ASP A 374 -15.15 17.96 18.00
C ASP A 374 -14.26 18.99 17.28
N ARG A 375 -13.76 19.99 18.02
CA ARG A 375 -12.83 20.98 17.48
C ARG A 375 -11.49 20.36 17.13
N PHE A 376 -10.93 19.53 18.00
CA PHE A 376 -9.69 18.81 17.77
C PHE A 376 -9.76 17.94 16.49
N LEU A 377 -10.85 17.18 16.33
CA LEU A 377 -11.04 16.35 15.16
C LEU A 377 -11.23 17.16 13.87
N LEU A 378 -12.00 18.25 13.93
CA LEU A 378 -12.21 19.15 12.79
C LEU A 378 -10.89 19.77 12.30
N GLU A 379 -10.06 20.26 13.22
CA GLU A 379 -8.74 20.82 12.89
C GLU A 379 -7.81 19.80 12.23
N GLN A 380 -7.91 18.52 12.60
CA GLN A 380 -7.08 17.48 12.00
C GLN A 380 -7.53 17.04 10.60
N ILE A 381 -8.83 17.07 10.32
CA ILE A 381 -9.38 16.64 9.03
C ILE A 381 -9.36 17.78 8.01
N ALA A 382 -9.55 19.02 8.46
CA ALA A 382 -9.80 20.16 7.58
C ALA A 382 -9.18 21.47 8.09
N GLY A 383 -8.12 21.42 8.90
CA GLY A 383 -7.54 22.61 9.52
C GLY A 383 -7.04 23.64 8.50
N ASP A 384 -6.51 23.21 7.37
CA ASP A 384 -6.15 24.06 6.24
C ASP A 384 -7.36 24.78 5.62
N GLU A 385 -8.52 24.12 5.54
CA GLU A 385 -9.77 24.72 5.06
C GLU A 385 -10.41 25.69 6.08
N LEU A 386 -10.02 25.64 7.36
CA LEU A 386 -10.51 26.55 8.39
C LEU A 386 -9.84 27.93 8.33
N VAL A 387 -8.77 28.10 7.54
CA VAL A 387 -7.94 29.31 7.55
C VAL A 387 -7.46 29.70 6.16
N ASP A 388 -7.60 30.99 5.82
CA ASP A 388 -6.99 31.53 4.59
C ASP A 388 -5.56 32.00 4.85
N TYR A 389 -4.65 31.06 5.09
CA TYR A 389 -3.24 31.36 5.34
C TYR A 389 -2.50 31.92 4.12
N ALA A 390 -3.06 31.76 2.92
CA ALA A 390 -2.42 32.15 1.66
C ALA A 390 -2.60 33.63 1.35
N THR A 391 -3.76 34.22 1.71
CA THR A 391 -4.07 35.62 1.43
C THR A 391 -4.19 36.50 2.67
N ALA A 392 -4.16 35.92 3.87
CA ALA A 392 -4.26 36.67 5.12
C ALA A 392 -3.20 37.78 5.21
N PRO A 393 -3.57 38.98 5.71
CA PRO A 393 -2.63 40.09 5.88
C PRO A 393 -1.55 39.77 6.93
N GLU A 394 -1.89 38.93 7.93
CA GLU A 394 -0.98 38.47 8.95
C GLU A 394 -1.28 37.01 9.32
N VAL A 395 -0.23 36.22 9.47
CA VAL A 395 -0.30 34.83 9.95
C VAL A 395 -0.41 34.83 11.47
N THR A 396 -1.44 34.18 12.00
CA THR A 396 -1.66 34.03 13.45
C THR A 396 -1.22 32.66 13.97
N ASP A 397 -1.05 32.50 15.28
CA ASP A 397 -0.76 31.18 15.87
C ASP A 397 -1.90 30.19 15.62
N THR A 398 -3.17 30.61 15.67
CA THR A 398 -4.31 29.74 15.33
C THR A 398 -4.24 29.22 13.89
N MET A 399 -3.78 30.05 12.95
CA MET A 399 -3.55 29.58 11.57
C MET A 399 -2.46 28.52 11.51
N VAL A 400 -1.34 28.75 12.22
CA VAL A 400 -0.25 27.76 12.29
C VAL A 400 -0.74 26.46 12.93
N ASP A 401 -1.50 26.53 14.02
CA ASP A 401 -2.02 25.36 14.74
C ASP A 401 -2.96 24.54 13.85
N ASN A 402 -3.89 25.17 13.13
CA ASN A 402 -4.79 24.44 12.22
C ASN A 402 -4.02 23.77 11.05
N LEU A 403 -3.00 24.44 10.51
CA LEU A 403 -2.13 23.86 9.49
C LEU A 403 -1.31 22.68 10.02
N VAL A 404 -0.81 22.78 11.25
CA VAL A 404 -0.09 21.69 11.92
C VAL A 404 -1.02 20.51 12.19
N ALA A 405 -2.24 20.76 12.66
CA ALA A 405 -3.25 19.75 12.95
C ALA A 405 -3.59 18.90 11.72
N THR A 406 -3.72 19.52 10.56
CA THR A 406 -3.96 18.86 9.26
C THR A 406 -2.85 17.86 8.88
N GLY A 407 -1.69 17.96 9.53
CA GLY A 407 -0.63 16.95 9.48
C GLY A 407 -1.10 15.53 9.83
N PHE A 408 -2.21 15.36 10.56
CA PHE A 408 -2.86 14.07 10.82
C PHE A 408 -3.01 13.20 9.56
N LEU A 409 -3.46 13.78 8.44
CA LEU A 409 -3.68 13.07 7.18
C LEU A 409 -2.37 12.64 6.49
N ARG A 410 -1.21 13.01 7.04
CA ARG A 410 0.13 12.76 6.47
C ARG A 410 1.04 11.95 7.37
N MET A 411 0.56 11.47 8.51
CA MET A 411 1.37 10.71 9.45
C MET A 411 1.65 9.27 8.99
N GLY A 412 0.81 8.72 8.10
CA GLY A 412 1.04 7.43 7.44
C GLY A 412 2.36 7.35 6.66
N ILE A 413 2.76 6.14 6.29
CA ILE A 413 4.03 5.89 5.57
C ILE A 413 4.05 6.63 4.23
N ASP A 414 5.15 7.31 3.92
CA ASP A 414 5.35 7.96 2.62
C ASP A 414 6.69 7.61 1.98
N GLN A 415 6.65 6.64 1.06
CA GLN A 415 7.80 6.20 0.28
C GLN A 415 8.12 7.07 -0.96
N THR A 416 7.32 8.11 -1.22
CA THR A 416 7.35 8.89 -2.49
C THR A 416 8.52 9.84 -2.65
N GLY A 417 9.41 9.95 -1.66
CA GLY A 417 10.66 10.69 -1.80
C GLY A 417 11.77 9.92 -2.51
N SER A 418 11.62 8.62 -2.75
CA SER A 418 12.60 7.85 -3.54
C SER A 418 12.36 8.00 -5.04
N ARG A 419 13.44 8.07 -5.83
CA ARG A 419 13.37 8.10 -7.29
C ARG A 419 12.74 6.83 -7.89
N THR A 420 12.69 5.75 -7.13
CA THR A 420 12.14 4.46 -7.56
C THR A 420 10.74 4.17 -7.00
N MET A 421 10.22 4.99 -6.09
CA MET A 421 8.99 4.70 -5.32
C MET A 421 7.99 5.87 -5.32
N ASN A 422 7.84 6.55 -6.45
CA ASN A 422 6.93 7.69 -6.59
C ASN A 422 6.02 7.57 -7.83
N PHE A 423 5.71 6.34 -8.24
CA PHE A 423 4.74 6.11 -9.31
C PHE A 423 3.32 6.19 -8.73
N VAL A 424 2.33 6.28 -9.61
CA VAL A 424 0.91 6.33 -9.23
C VAL A 424 0.51 5.25 -8.20
N PRO A 425 0.95 3.98 -8.30
CA PRO A 425 0.60 2.96 -7.30
C PRO A 425 1.06 3.30 -5.88
N GLU A 426 2.28 3.84 -5.70
CA GLU A 426 2.75 4.23 -4.37
C GLU A 426 1.98 5.42 -3.83
N ARG A 427 1.64 6.41 -4.68
CA ARG A 427 0.84 7.58 -4.30
C ARG A 427 -0.56 7.19 -3.85
N LEU A 428 -1.21 6.29 -4.60
CA LEU A 428 -2.50 5.70 -4.21
C LEU A 428 -2.40 4.89 -2.91
N GLY A 429 -1.23 4.32 -2.61
CA GLY A 429 -0.92 3.71 -1.33
C GLY A 429 -1.00 4.70 -0.18
N VAL A 430 -0.33 5.85 -0.30
CA VAL A 430 -0.37 6.93 0.71
C VAL A 430 -1.80 7.42 0.96
N ILE A 431 -2.60 7.60 -0.09
CA ILE A 431 -4.02 7.97 0.04
C ILE A 431 -4.80 6.90 0.81
N SER A 432 -4.54 5.63 0.50
CA SER A 432 -5.21 4.51 1.18
C SER A 432 -4.82 4.46 2.67
N ASP A 433 -3.57 4.76 3.00
CA ASP A 433 -3.10 4.81 4.39
C ASP A 433 -3.74 5.96 5.16
N ALA A 434 -3.93 7.13 4.55
CA ALA A 434 -4.66 8.25 5.16
C ALA A 434 -6.13 7.88 5.44
N ILE A 435 -6.80 7.21 4.50
CA ILE A 435 -8.17 6.70 4.68
C ILE A 435 -8.23 5.68 5.80
N LYS A 436 -7.23 4.79 5.89
CA LYS A 436 -7.14 3.79 6.97
C LYS A 436 -7.01 4.48 8.33
N VAL A 437 -6.11 5.44 8.47
CA VAL A 437 -5.92 6.20 9.73
C VAL A 437 -7.22 6.89 10.15
N LEU A 438 -7.91 7.55 9.22
CA LEU A 438 -9.22 8.16 9.48
C LEU A 438 -10.26 7.10 9.88
N GLY A 439 -10.41 6.04 9.09
CA GLY A 439 -11.42 4.99 9.30
C GLY A 439 -11.25 4.28 10.64
N SER A 440 -10.06 3.75 10.91
CA SER A 440 -9.82 2.99 12.13
C SER A 440 -9.69 3.88 13.36
N GLY A 441 -9.04 5.04 13.24
CA GLY A 441 -8.74 5.92 14.37
C GLY A 441 -9.93 6.76 14.83
N VAL A 442 -10.76 7.24 13.89
CA VAL A 442 -11.86 8.15 14.18
C VAL A 442 -13.21 7.43 14.16
N MET A 443 -13.44 6.60 13.14
CA MET A 443 -14.75 5.95 12.96
C MET A 443 -14.82 4.58 13.66
N GLY A 444 -13.68 4.01 14.05
CA GLY A 444 -13.61 2.64 14.58
C GLY A 444 -13.96 1.58 13.53
N LEU A 445 -13.82 1.89 12.23
CA LEU A 445 -14.19 1.02 11.11
C LEU A 445 -12.97 0.64 10.27
N THR A 446 -12.89 -0.62 9.87
CA THR A 446 -11.83 -1.14 8.97
C THR A 446 -12.16 -0.90 7.50
N LEU A 447 -12.30 0.37 7.12
CA LEU A 447 -12.66 0.79 5.75
C LEU A 447 -11.72 0.24 4.68
N GLU A 448 -10.46 -0.02 5.02
CA GLU A 448 -9.46 -0.58 4.10
C GLU A 448 -9.81 -1.97 3.58
N CYS A 449 -10.60 -2.76 4.32
CA CYS A 449 -11.10 -4.04 3.84
C CYS A 449 -12.04 -3.86 2.64
N ALA A 450 -12.76 -2.73 2.59
CA ALA A 450 -13.66 -2.40 1.49
C ALA A 450 -12.92 -2.05 0.18
N ARG A 451 -11.58 -1.91 0.20
CA ARG A 451 -10.77 -1.57 -0.98
C ARG A 451 -10.85 -2.62 -2.08
N CYS A 452 -10.74 -3.90 -1.72
CA CYS A 452 -10.62 -4.99 -2.69
C CYS A 452 -11.95 -5.73 -2.93
N HIS A 453 -12.85 -5.70 -1.96
CA HIS A 453 -14.19 -6.30 -2.00
C HIS A 453 -15.10 -5.54 -1.04
N SER A 454 -16.43 -5.67 -1.13
CA SER A 454 -17.31 -5.10 -0.10
C SER A 454 -16.96 -5.64 1.28
N HIS A 455 -17.04 -4.81 2.31
CA HIS A 455 -16.59 -5.16 3.65
C HIS A 455 -17.26 -6.44 4.17
N LYS A 456 -16.51 -7.26 4.91
CA LYS A 456 -16.93 -8.63 5.26
C LYS A 456 -18.07 -8.66 6.29
N TYR A 457 -18.08 -7.72 7.24
CA TYR A 457 -19.00 -7.71 8.39
C TYR A 457 -19.84 -6.45 8.44
N ASP A 458 -19.21 -5.29 8.32
CA ASP A 458 -19.91 -4.01 8.25
C ASP A 458 -20.57 -3.76 6.88
N PRO A 459 -21.70 -3.04 6.84
CA PRO A 459 -22.46 -2.73 5.63
C PRO A 459 -21.79 -1.62 4.81
N ILE A 460 -20.56 -1.88 4.36
CA ILE A 460 -19.72 -0.92 3.64
C ILE A 460 -19.37 -1.51 2.26
N PRO A 461 -20.14 -1.14 1.22
CA PRO A 461 -19.86 -1.51 -0.15
C PRO A 461 -18.48 -1.04 -0.63
N GLN A 462 -17.84 -1.82 -1.51
CA GLN A 462 -16.54 -1.43 -2.10
C GLN A 462 -16.61 -0.06 -2.78
N ARG A 463 -17.72 0.25 -3.46
CA ARG A 463 -17.89 1.56 -4.12
C ARG A 463 -17.78 2.74 -3.14
N ASP A 464 -18.17 2.57 -1.88
CA ASP A 464 -18.17 3.67 -0.90
C ASP A 464 -16.75 3.94 -0.40
N PHE A 465 -15.87 2.92 -0.35
CA PHE A 465 -14.43 3.13 -0.19
C PHE A 465 -13.86 4.02 -1.30
N TYR A 466 -14.21 3.73 -2.57
CA TYR A 466 -13.72 4.52 -3.69
C TYR A 466 -14.35 5.93 -3.77
N ARG A 467 -15.59 6.11 -3.29
CA ARG A 467 -16.19 7.44 -3.10
C ARG A 467 -15.46 8.26 -2.04
N LEU A 468 -15.14 7.65 -0.89
CA LEU A 468 -14.35 8.31 0.13
C LEU A 468 -12.95 8.66 -0.40
N LYS A 469 -12.32 7.73 -1.12
CA LYS A 469 -11.04 7.99 -1.80
C LYS A 469 -11.13 9.18 -2.76
N ALA A 470 -12.23 9.34 -3.50
CA ALA A 470 -12.41 10.47 -4.40
C ALA A 470 -12.42 11.81 -3.66
N VAL A 471 -12.93 11.87 -2.42
CA VAL A 471 -12.83 13.07 -1.57
C VAL A 471 -11.37 13.40 -1.27
N PHE A 472 -10.59 12.38 -0.85
CA PHE A 472 -9.16 12.56 -0.55
C PHE A 472 -8.34 12.95 -1.77
N GLN A 473 -8.69 12.47 -2.96
CA GLN A 473 -8.01 12.81 -4.22
C GLN A 473 -8.15 14.29 -4.60
N GLY A 474 -9.08 15.03 -3.99
CA GLY A 474 -9.11 16.49 -4.12
C GLY A 474 -7.88 17.18 -3.51
N ALA A 475 -7.37 16.65 -2.39
CA ALA A 475 -6.18 17.16 -1.70
C ALA A 475 -4.91 16.35 -2.04
N PHE A 476 -5.07 15.10 -2.44
CA PHE A 476 -4.00 14.15 -2.76
C PHE A 476 -4.15 13.65 -4.21
N ASP A 477 -3.96 14.54 -5.19
CA ASP A 477 -3.99 14.15 -6.60
C ASP A 477 -2.78 13.27 -6.95
N GLU A 478 -3.01 12.02 -7.35
CA GLU A 478 -1.94 11.08 -7.72
C GLU A 478 -1.16 11.50 -8.98
N HIS A 479 -1.66 12.44 -9.77
CA HIS A 479 -1.04 12.97 -10.97
C HIS A 479 -0.40 14.35 -10.75
N ASP A 480 -0.80 15.10 -9.73
CA ASP A 480 -0.14 16.34 -9.24
C ASP A 480 0.45 16.14 -7.83
N TRP A 481 1.36 15.16 -7.73
CA TRP A 481 1.84 14.69 -6.45
C TRP A 481 3.07 15.47 -5.95
N LEU A 482 2.95 16.06 -4.77
CA LEU A 482 4.07 16.62 -4.02
C LEU A 482 4.60 15.60 -3.01
N SER A 483 5.82 15.11 -3.24
CA SER A 483 6.50 14.21 -2.28
C SER A 483 6.83 14.91 -0.96
N PHE A 484 7.13 14.14 0.09
CA PHE A 484 7.59 14.68 1.37
C PHE A 484 8.82 15.61 1.29
N LYS A 485 9.61 15.50 0.24
CA LYS A 485 10.79 16.37 0.02
C LYS A 485 10.43 17.80 -0.37
N THR A 486 9.23 18.03 -0.90
CA THR A 486 8.84 19.30 -1.52
C THR A 486 7.49 19.83 -1.03
N ARG A 487 6.78 19.10 -0.16
CA ARG A 487 5.44 19.46 0.34
C ARG A 487 5.45 20.25 1.66
N THR A 488 6.38 21.21 1.82
CA THR A 488 6.49 22.03 3.03
C THR A 488 5.84 23.40 2.87
N LEU A 489 5.25 23.91 3.95
CA LEU A 489 4.73 25.27 4.04
C LEU A 489 5.64 26.10 4.96
N ASN A 490 6.18 27.20 4.43
CA ASN A 490 7.03 28.14 5.17
C ASN A 490 6.15 29.27 5.73
N VAL A 491 5.37 28.93 6.76
CA VAL A 491 4.40 29.84 7.39
C VAL A 491 4.79 30.04 8.85
N ALA A 492 4.84 31.30 9.29
CA ALA A 492 5.15 31.69 10.65
C ALA A 492 4.56 33.07 10.98
N THR A 493 4.28 33.32 12.25
CA THR A 493 3.84 34.65 12.73
C THR A 493 4.97 35.68 12.58
N PRO A 494 4.66 36.99 12.49
CA PRO A 494 5.69 38.02 12.40
C PRO A 494 6.70 37.98 13.56
N GLN A 495 6.23 37.68 14.77
CA GLN A 495 7.07 37.55 15.96
C GLN A 495 8.05 36.39 15.81
N LYS A 496 7.59 35.23 15.31
CA LYS A 496 8.46 34.08 15.01
C LYS A 496 9.47 34.39 13.91
N LEU A 497 9.08 35.15 12.88
CA LEU A 497 9.99 35.58 11.81
C LEU A 497 11.11 36.49 12.33
N GLU A 498 10.83 37.40 13.26
CA GLU A 498 11.86 38.24 13.88
C GLU A 498 12.80 37.42 14.78
N ILE A 499 12.29 36.43 15.50
CA ILE A 499 13.12 35.47 16.24
C ILE A 499 14.03 34.71 15.28
N ILE A 500 13.50 34.20 14.15
CA ILE A 500 14.28 33.49 13.14
C ILE A 500 15.40 34.39 12.59
N LYS A 501 15.10 35.63 12.21
CA LYS A 501 16.08 36.59 11.68
C LYS A 501 17.21 36.89 12.66
N SER A 502 16.92 36.96 13.95
CA SER A 502 17.92 37.28 14.99
C SER A 502 18.69 36.05 15.49
N ALA A 503 18.01 34.92 15.69
CA ALA A 503 18.58 33.74 16.34
C ALA A 503 19.25 32.75 15.36
N ASN A 504 18.71 32.57 14.14
CA ASN A 504 19.22 31.54 13.24
C ASN A 504 20.62 31.83 12.67
N PRO A 505 20.96 33.04 12.19
CA PRO A 505 22.26 33.28 11.55
C PRO A 505 23.49 32.85 12.38
N PRO A 506 23.59 33.16 13.70
CA PRO A 506 24.72 32.68 14.50
C PRO A 506 24.70 31.15 14.71
N LEU A 507 23.51 30.55 14.84
CA LEU A 507 23.35 29.10 15.00
C LEU A 507 23.75 28.35 13.72
N GLU A 508 23.34 28.84 12.55
CA GLU A 508 23.70 28.28 11.24
C GLU A 508 25.21 28.34 11.01
N LYS A 509 25.86 29.46 11.38
CA LYS A 509 27.32 29.58 11.32
C LYS A 509 28.01 28.55 12.21
N LYS A 510 27.51 28.36 13.43
CA LYS A 510 28.03 27.35 14.37
C LYS A 510 27.81 25.93 13.85
N LEU A 511 26.62 25.64 13.33
CA LEU A 511 26.28 24.35 12.74
C LEU A 511 27.23 24.01 11.59
N LYS A 512 27.41 24.93 10.63
CA LYS A 512 28.33 24.74 9.49
C LYS A 512 29.77 24.48 9.94
N ALA A 513 30.23 25.15 11.00
CA ALA A 513 31.55 24.90 11.56
C ALA A 513 31.66 23.51 12.20
N LEU A 514 30.63 23.07 12.93
CA LEU A 514 30.55 21.73 13.53
C LEU A 514 30.47 20.64 12.47
N GLU A 515 29.68 20.83 11.40
CA GLU A 515 29.58 19.92 10.27
C GLU A 515 30.91 19.78 9.53
N ALA A 516 31.62 20.89 9.31
CA ALA A 516 32.95 20.85 8.71
C ALA A 516 33.95 20.07 9.57
N ARG A 517 33.89 20.25 10.89
CA ARG A 517 34.72 19.51 11.86
C ARG A 517 34.35 18.03 11.90
N LEU A 518 33.05 17.69 11.92
CA LEU A 518 32.55 16.32 11.88
C LEU A 518 33.01 15.63 10.59
N LYS A 519 32.84 16.29 9.45
CA LYS A 519 33.29 15.77 8.14
C LYS A 519 34.78 15.45 8.16
N LYS A 520 35.63 16.39 8.62
CA LYS A 520 37.08 16.17 8.74
C LYS A 520 37.40 14.98 9.65
N ALA A 521 36.72 14.85 10.79
CA ALA A 521 36.91 13.73 11.71
C ALA A 521 36.47 12.40 11.08
N SER A 522 35.29 12.34 10.45
CA SER A 522 34.80 11.14 9.76
C SER A 522 35.70 10.73 8.61
N ASP A 523 36.26 11.68 7.86
CA ASP A 523 37.22 11.42 6.79
C ASP A 523 38.50 10.78 7.33
N ALA A 524 39.02 11.28 8.45
CA ALA A 524 40.19 10.70 9.10
C ALA A 524 39.94 9.26 9.55
N VAL A 525 38.79 8.98 10.16
CA VAL A 525 38.40 7.62 10.58
C VAL A 525 38.23 6.69 9.37
N ARG A 526 37.59 7.16 8.29
CA ARG A 526 37.43 6.37 7.06
C ARG A 526 38.76 6.04 6.40
N LEU A 527 39.70 6.99 6.36
CA LEU A 527 41.04 6.74 5.86
C LEU A 527 41.76 5.69 6.71
N GLU A 528 41.64 5.78 8.03
CA GLU A 528 42.23 4.80 8.93
C GLU A 528 41.64 3.39 8.74
N LEU A 529 40.32 3.28 8.59
CA LEU A 529 39.67 2.02 8.21
C LEU A 529 40.19 1.48 6.88
N LEU A 530 40.38 2.33 5.87
CA LEU A 530 40.98 1.91 4.59
C LEU A 530 42.43 1.44 4.76
N ARG A 531 43.22 2.04 5.66
CA ARG A 531 44.58 1.55 5.99
C ARG A 531 44.55 0.16 6.60
N GLN A 532 43.61 -0.08 7.53
CA GLN A 532 43.47 -1.35 8.22
C GLN A 532 42.96 -2.48 7.31
N HIS A 533 41.92 -2.21 6.51
CA HIS A 533 41.31 -3.21 5.64
C HIS A 533 42.06 -3.43 4.31
N TYR A 534 42.75 -2.39 3.82
CA TYR A 534 43.50 -2.43 2.55
C TYR A 534 44.94 -1.92 2.76
N PRO A 535 45.78 -2.69 3.48
CA PRO A 535 47.15 -2.25 3.82
C PRO A 535 48.03 -2.08 2.57
N GLN A 536 47.75 -2.83 1.51
CA GLN A 536 48.49 -2.77 0.24
C GLN A 536 48.12 -1.58 -0.65
N GLN A 537 47.02 -0.87 -0.34
CA GLN A 537 46.59 0.29 -1.11
C GLN A 537 47.48 1.50 -0.82
N SER A 538 47.87 2.27 -1.84
CA SER A 538 48.64 3.50 -1.63
C SER A 538 47.79 4.58 -0.93
N GLU A 539 48.43 5.54 -0.28
CA GLU A 539 47.68 6.64 0.37
C GLU A 539 46.93 7.50 -0.66
N ALA A 540 47.49 7.69 -1.86
CA ALA A 540 46.82 8.38 -2.96
C ALA A 540 45.54 7.66 -3.39
N ASP A 541 45.59 6.33 -3.50
CA ASP A 541 44.43 5.52 -3.88
C ASP A 541 43.36 5.50 -2.79
N ARG A 542 43.74 5.55 -1.49
CA ARG A 542 42.79 5.67 -0.37
C ARG A 542 42.04 7.00 -0.42
N VAL A 543 42.74 8.10 -0.68
CA VAL A 543 42.11 9.43 -0.85
C VAL A 543 41.20 9.46 -2.08
N ALA A 544 41.62 8.85 -3.19
CA ALA A 544 40.79 8.70 -4.39
C ALA A 544 39.54 7.87 -4.10
N THR A 545 39.68 6.77 -3.35
CA THR A 545 38.57 5.90 -2.91
C THR A 545 37.58 6.65 -2.03
N LEU A 546 38.06 7.38 -1.02
CA LEU A 546 37.20 8.21 -0.17
C LEU A 546 36.46 9.29 -0.99
N THR A 547 37.14 9.89 -1.97
CA THR A 547 36.53 10.87 -2.89
C THR A 547 35.45 10.23 -3.77
N ALA A 548 35.68 9.02 -4.27
CA ALA A 548 34.71 8.26 -5.04
C ALA A 548 33.48 7.87 -4.21
N LEU A 549 33.68 7.42 -2.96
CA LEU A 549 32.59 7.10 -2.03
C LEU A 549 31.68 8.30 -1.77
N ARG A 550 32.23 9.52 -1.62
CA ARG A 550 31.43 10.75 -1.48
C ARG A 550 30.57 11.06 -2.71
N ARG A 551 31.06 10.76 -3.92
CA ARG A 551 30.28 10.96 -5.15
C ARG A 551 29.16 9.94 -5.25
N ALA A 552 29.38 8.71 -4.80
CA ALA A 552 28.35 7.67 -4.75
C ALA A 552 27.21 8.05 -3.78
N ASP A 553 27.52 8.59 -2.60
CA ASP A 553 26.51 9.02 -1.63
C ASP A 553 25.64 10.20 -2.11
N ASN A 554 26.22 11.14 -2.88
CA ASN A 554 25.46 12.28 -3.45
C ASN A 554 24.56 11.89 -4.65
N THR A 555 24.63 10.65 -5.12
CA THR A 555 23.84 10.15 -6.27
C THR A 555 22.83 9.07 -5.90
N ARG A 556 22.83 8.64 -4.63
CA ARG A 556 21.74 7.89 -4.00
C ARG A 556 20.73 8.86 -3.40
#